data_AF-A0A1E2SID9-F1
#
_entry.id   AF-A0A1E2SID9-F1
#
_cell.length_a   1.000
_cell.length_b   1.000
_cell.length_c   1.000
_cell.angle_alpha   90.00
_cell.angle_beta   90.00
_cell.angle_gamma   90.00
#
_symmetry.space_group_name_H-M   'P 1'
#
loop_
_entity.id
_entity.type
_entity.pdbx_description
1 polymer ?
#
loop_
_entity_poly.entity_id
_entity_poly.type
_entity_poly.pdbx_seq_one_letter_code
_entity_poly.pdbx_strand_id
1 'polypeptide(L)'
;MIGAFSQIETDPGRVGPGEVPASWLTTRRLREFEVTGSLPFVDLETTATHTYLTREAASVLRHQELENLDVADVRGPNRLLTRAIASWLYSRTDEHGQPLYAGIRYVSRLGDFECWAIFDGTPIELRATHDLQTTDRALRAVLDLFGMAIR
;
A
#
# COMPACT_ATOMS: atom_id res chain seq x y z
N MET A 1 18.43 19.72 -32.33
CA MET A 1 19.62 19.01 -31.87
C MET A 1 19.16 17.72 -31.21
N ILE A 2 19.33 16.59 -31.90
CA ILE A 2 19.01 15.25 -31.41
C ILE A 2 20.36 14.62 -31.08
N GLY A 3 20.61 14.24 -29.83
CA GLY A 3 21.84 13.53 -29.46
C GLY A 3 22.19 13.69 -27.99
N ALA A 4 21.87 12.66 -27.20
CA ALA A 4 22.64 12.14 -26.06
C ALA A 4 21.74 11.34 -25.09
N PHE A 5 21.14 10.23 -25.55
CA PHE A 5 20.66 9.16 -24.66
C PHE A 5 21.23 7.79 -25.05
N SER A 6 22.19 7.76 -25.98
CA SER A 6 22.91 6.55 -26.35
C SER A 6 24.09 6.39 -25.42
N GLN A 7 24.13 5.28 -24.68
CA GLN A 7 25.19 4.83 -23.76
C GLN A 7 25.06 5.27 -22.31
N ILE A 8 24.02 4.75 -21.64
CA ILE A 8 24.19 4.33 -20.25
C ILE A 8 24.90 2.99 -20.32
N GLU A 9 26.21 2.95 -20.08
CA GLU A 9 26.91 1.70 -19.82
C GLU A 9 26.28 1.05 -18.58
N THR A 10 25.66 -0.11 -18.78
CA THR A 10 25.18 -0.97 -17.70
C THR A 10 26.40 -1.57 -17.00
N ASP A 11 26.78 -0.98 -15.88
CA ASP A 11 27.77 -1.52 -14.95
C ASP A 11 27.43 -2.99 -14.63
N PRO A 12 28.36 -3.96 -14.77
CA PRO A 12 28.07 -5.36 -14.53
C PRO A 12 27.54 -5.59 -13.11
N GLY A 13 26.26 -5.98 -13.01
CA GLY A 13 25.55 -6.15 -11.73
C GLY A 13 24.57 -5.02 -11.39
N ARG A 14 24.51 -3.96 -12.19
CA ARG A 14 23.54 -2.88 -12.05
C ARG A 14 22.35 -3.14 -12.97
N VAL A 15 21.20 -3.33 -12.34
CA VAL A 15 19.91 -3.55 -13.00
C VAL A 15 19.44 -2.24 -13.62
N GLY A 16 19.07 -2.26 -14.91
CA GLY A 16 18.59 -1.08 -15.63
C GLY A 16 17.17 -0.66 -15.24
N PRO A 17 16.70 0.53 -15.65
CA PRO A 17 15.29 0.89 -15.55
C PRO A 17 14.42 -0.17 -16.25
N GLY A 18 13.32 -0.57 -15.60
CA GLY A 18 12.44 -1.64 -16.11
C GLY A 18 12.99 -3.06 -15.88
N GLU A 19 14.11 -3.22 -15.18
CA GLU A 19 14.63 -4.55 -14.86
C GLU A 19 14.51 -4.81 -13.35
N VAL A 20 14.28 -6.07 -13.00
CA VAL A 20 14.24 -6.56 -11.62
C VAL A 20 15.26 -7.70 -11.51
N PRO A 21 16.20 -7.67 -10.55
CA PRO A 21 17.20 -8.72 -10.44
C PRO A 21 16.56 -10.07 -10.08
N ALA A 22 17.03 -11.18 -10.62
CA ALA A 22 16.53 -12.52 -10.30
C ALA A 22 16.64 -12.84 -8.81
N SER A 23 17.66 -12.29 -8.13
CA SER A 23 17.80 -12.41 -6.67
C SER A 23 16.63 -11.77 -5.90
N TRP A 24 15.86 -10.87 -6.51
CA TRP A 24 14.65 -10.31 -5.91
C TRP A 24 13.63 -11.41 -5.59
N LEU A 25 13.52 -12.43 -6.46
CA LEU A 25 12.60 -13.56 -6.29
C LEU A 25 13.03 -14.49 -5.15
N THR A 26 14.34 -14.69 -4.97
CA THR A 26 14.88 -15.60 -3.95
C THR A 26 15.05 -14.95 -2.58
N THR A 27 15.07 -13.61 -2.52
CA THR A 27 15.19 -12.83 -1.28
C THR A 27 13.85 -12.44 -0.68
N ARG A 28 12.74 -12.74 -1.35
CA ARG A 28 11.38 -12.36 -0.93
C ARG A 28 10.48 -13.58 -0.95
N ARG A 29 9.44 -13.54 -0.12
CA ARG A 29 8.38 -14.55 -0.08
C ARG A 29 7.03 -13.86 -0.12
N LEU A 30 6.09 -14.46 -0.83
CA LEU A 30 4.69 -14.09 -0.73
C LEU A 30 4.08 -14.84 0.45
N ARG A 31 3.29 -14.16 1.25
CA ARG A 31 2.58 -14.76 2.38
C ARG A 31 1.11 -14.43 2.28
N GLU A 32 0.30 -15.44 2.54
CA GLU A 32 -1.15 -15.32 2.61
C GLU A 32 -1.54 -15.39 4.08
N PHE A 33 -2.34 -14.43 4.52
CA PHE A 33 -2.84 -14.34 5.88
C PHE A 33 -4.35 -14.25 5.86
N GLU A 34 -4.97 -14.78 6.90
CA GLU A 34 -6.37 -14.53 7.22
C GLU A 34 -6.44 -13.65 8.47
N VAL A 35 -7.32 -12.65 8.45
CA VAL A 35 -7.63 -11.85 9.64
C VAL A 35 -8.76 -12.54 10.37
N THR A 36 -8.51 -13.04 11.58
CA THR A 36 -9.47 -13.85 12.33
C THR A 36 -10.27 -13.06 13.37
N GLY A 37 -9.96 -11.77 13.53
CA GLY A 37 -10.67 -10.86 14.41
C GLY A 37 -11.97 -10.35 13.80
N SER A 38 -12.90 -9.91 14.66
CA SER A 38 -14.19 -9.35 14.24
C SER A 38 -14.17 -7.85 14.00
N LEU A 39 -13.07 -7.16 14.31
CA LEU A 39 -12.98 -5.71 14.14
C LEU A 39 -12.98 -5.33 12.66
N PRO A 40 -13.72 -4.28 12.28
CA PRO A 40 -13.82 -3.86 10.89
C PRO A 40 -12.55 -3.16 10.40
N PHE A 41 -12.36 -3.18 9.08
CA PHE A 41 -11.42 -2.30 8.40
C PHE A 41 -12.13 -1.04 7.91
N VAL A 42 -11.46 0.10 8.02
CA VAL A 42 -11.99 1.36 7.51
C VAL A 42 -11.65 1.49 6.04
N ASP A 43 -12.67 1.63 5.20
CA ASP A 43 -12.50 1.84 3.77
C ASP A 43 -12.25 3.32 3.46
N LEU A 44 -11.02 3.65 3.08
CA LEU A 44 -10.60 5.01 2.76
C LEU A 44 -11.00 5.47 1.34
N GLU A 45 -11.73 4.67 0.57
CA GLU A 45 -12.20 5.07 -0.76
C GLU A 45 -13.63 5.62 -0.74
N THR A 46 -14.37 5.46 0.35
CA THR A 46 -15.79 5.85 0.38
C THR A 46 -15.97 7.30 0.81
N THR A 47 -16.92 7.98 0.15
CA THR A 47 -17.34 9.35 0.51
C THR A 47 -17.84 9.45 1.96
N ALA A 48 -18.45 8.38 2.48
CA ALA A 48 -18.89 8.32 3.87
C ALA A 48 -17.71 8.41 4.84
N THR A 49 -16.65 7.64 4.59
CA THR A 49 -15.41 7.71 5.37
C THR A 49 -14.76 9.08 5.26
N HIS A 50 -14.70 9.66 4.07
CA HIS A 50 -14.13 11.00 3.88
C HIS A 50 -14.86 12.08 4.65
N THR A 51 -16.20 12.06 4.60
CA THR A 51 -17.07 13.00 5.33
C THR A 51 -16.83 12.86 6.84
N TYR A 52 -16.77 11.62 7.33
CA TYR A 52 -16.51 11.34 8.74
C TYR A 52 -15.12 11.83 9.16
N LEU A 53 -14.06 11.48 8.42
CA LEU A 53 -12.69 11.87 8.75
C LEU A 53 -12.47 13.37 8.63
N THR A 54 -13.12 14.04 7.68
CA THR A 54 -13.10 15.50 7.56
C THR A 54 -13.58 16.19 8.83
N ARG A 55 -14.62 15.63 9.46
CA ARG A 55 -15.18 16.17 10.69
C ARG A 55 -14.38 15.75 11.94
N GLU A 56 -14.14 14.45 12.10
CA GLU A 56 -13.62 13.88 13.34
C GLU A 56 -12.09 13.93 13.44
N ALA A 57 -11.40 13.87 12.29
CA ALA A 57 -9.94 13.94 12.21
C ALA A 57 -9.46 15.31 11.68
N ALA A 58 -10.25 16.36 11.85
CA ALA A 58 -9.94 17.70 11.33
C ALA A 58 -8.56 18.22 11.75
N SER A 59 -8.09 17.89 12.96
CA SER A 59 -6.74 18.24 13.39
C SER A 59 -5.68 17.56 12.53
N VAL A 60 -5.84 16.28 12.20
CA VAL A 60 -4.93 15.52 11.33
C VAL A 60 -4.86 16.16 9.95
N LEU A 61 -6.01 16.52 9.38
CA LEU A 61 -6.08 17.13 8.05
C LEU A 61 -5.43 18.52 8.02
N ARG A 62 -5.67 19.35 9.03
CA ARG A 62 -5.02 20.67 9.12
C ARG A 62 -3.50 20.60 9.20
N HIS A 63 -2.94 19.59 9.88
CA HIS A 63 -1.48 19.37 9.88
C HIS A 63 -0.93 18.96 8.51
N GLN A 64 -1.80 18.55 7.59
CA GLN A 64 -1.47 18.23 6.19
C GLN A 64 -1.96 19.31 5.22
N GLU A 65 -2.35 20.48 5.75
CA GLU A 65 -2.85 21.62 4.96
C GLU A 65 -4.12 21.30 4.14
N LEU A 66 -4.94 20.37 4.64
CA LEU A 66 -6.21 19.96 4.04
C LEU A 66 -7.39 20.43 4.88
N GLU A 67 -8.36 21.05 4.22
CA GLU A 67 -9.63 21.44 4.83
C GLU A 67 -10.66 20.30 4.76
N ASN A 68 -10.71 19.60 3.62
CA ASN A 68 -11.57 18.46 3.38
C ASN A 68 -10.73 17.31 2.85
N LEU A 69 -11.13 16.08 3.17
CA LEU A 69 -10.53 14.88 2.60
C LEU A 69 -11.38 14.40 1.42
N ASP A 70 -10.74 14.07 0.31
CA ASP A 70 -11.36 13.35 -0.79
C ASP A 70 -10.53 12.14 -1.27
N VAL A 71 -11.03 11.45 -2.30
CA VAL A 71 -10.35 10.26 -2.86
C VAL A 71 -9.03 10.61 -3.56
N ALA A 72 -8.92 11.80 -4.14
CA ALA A 72 -7.70 12.25 -4.82
C ALA A 72 -6.59 12.52 -3.79
N ASP A 73 -6.94 13.05 -2.61
CA ASP A 73 -6.01 13.21 -1.49
C ASP A 73 -5.48 11.86 -1.00
N VAL A 74 -6.38 10.89 -0.78
CA VAL A 74 -6.02 9.53 -0.31
C VAL A 74 -5.11 8.81 -1.29
N ARG A 75 -5.38 8.94 -2.60
CA ARG A 75 -4.57 8.36 -3.68
C ARG A 75 -3.38 9.24 -4.07
N GLY A 76 -3.23 10.40 -3.43
CA GLY A 76 -2.20 11.38 -3.73
C GLY A 76 -0.77 10.89 -3.42
N PRO A 77 0.26 11.64 -3.83
CA PRO A 77 1.65 11.28 -3.56
C PRO A 77 2.01 11.43 -2.06
N ASN A 78 1.20 12.15 -1.28
CA ASN A 78 1.48 12.44 0.12
C ASN A 78 1.17 11.22 1.02
N ARG A 79 2.16 10.33 1.15
CA ARG A 79 2.09 9.19 2.07
C ARG A 79 1.97 9.58 3.54
N LEU A 80 2.31 10.82 3.92
CA LEU A 80 2.18 11.27 5.30
C LEU A 80 0.70 11.39 5.70
N LEU A 81 -0.16 11.81 4.77
CA LEU A 81 -1.61 11.88 5.00
C LEU A 81 -2.20 10.52 5.35
N THR A 82 -2.04 9.51 4.48
CA THR A 82 -2.59 8.16 4.70
C THR A 82 -2.04 7.55 5.99
N ARG A 83 -0.76 7.79 6.32
CA ARG A 83 -0.14 7.33 7.58
C ARG A 83 -0.70 8.05 8.79
N ALA A 84 -0.95 9.35 8.70
CA ALA A 84 -1.52 10.14 9.79
C ALA A 84 -2.98 9.74 10.06
N ILE A 85 -3.76 9.53 9.01
CA ILE A 85 -5.12 8.98 9.10
C ILE A 85 -5.09 7.58 9.73
N ALA A 86 -4.21 6.69 9.26
CA ALA A 86 -4.05 5.36 9.82
C ALA A 86 -3.69 5.40 11.31
N SER A 87 -2.75 6.26 11.70
CA SER A 87 -2.35 6.46 13.09
C SER A 87 -3.49 7.01 13.95
N TRP A 88 -4.30 7.92 13.41
CA TRP A 88 -5.46 8.46 14.11
C TRP A 88 -6.53 7.39 14.34
N LEU A 89 -6.85 6.60 13.30
CA LEU A 89 -7.78 5.47 13.37
C LEU A 89 -7.30 4.41 14.35
N TYR A 90 -6.02 4.06 14.33
CA TYR A 90 -5.41 3.12 15.27
C TYR A 90 -5.59 3.55 16.74
N SER A 91 -5.56 4.85 17.01
CA SER A 91 -5.76 5.39 18.36
C SER A 91 -7.22 5.39 18.84
N ARG A 92 -8.18 4.99 18.00
CA ARG A 92 -9.61 5.04 18.37
C ARG A 92 -9.98 3.79 19.17
N THR A 93 -10.54 4.03 20.35
CA THR A 93 -11.03 2.99 21.24
C THR A 93 -12.49 3.23 21.61
N ASP A 94 -13.17 2.17 22.05
CA ASP A 94 -14.46 2.29 22.72
C ASP A 94 -14.31 2.84 24.15
N GLU A 95 -15.43 2.89 24.88
CA GLU A 95 -15.49 3.33 26.28
C GLU A 95 -14.71 2.45 27.27
N HIS A 96 -14.37 1.23 26.87
CA HIS A 96 -13.58 0.28 27.66
C HIS A 96 -12.11 0.24 27.23
N GLY A 97 -11.70 1.13 26.33
CA GLY A 97 -10.33 1.20 25.82
C GLY A 97 -9.99 0.10 24.81
N GLN A 98 -10.97 -0.63 24.27
CA GLN A 98 -10.75 -1.63 23.22
C GLN A 98 -10.66 -0.97 21.85
N PRO A 99 -9.77 -1.43 20.95
CA PRO A 99 -9.61 -0.85 19.62
C PRO A 99 -10.91 -0.99 18.81
N LEU A 100 -11.25 0.06 18.05
CA LEU A 100 -12.45 0.05 17.20
C LEU A 100 -12.24 -0.59 15.82
N TYR A 101 -11.00 -0.70 15.36
CA TYR A 101 -10.68 -1.07 13.98
C TYR A 101 -9.51 -2.05 13.89
N ALA A 102 -9.57 -2.97 12.93
CA ALA A 102 -8.50 -3.89 12.58
C ALA A 102 -7.45 -3.28 11.63
N GLY A 103 -7.80 -2.17 10.96
CA GLY A 103 -6.93 -1.56 9.98
C GLY A 103 -7.67 -0.68 8.97
N ILE A 104 -7.01 -0.43 7.84
CA ILE A 104 -7.55 0.34 6.72
C ILE A 104 -7.47 -0.43 5.40
N ARG A 105 -8.46 -0.22 4.53
CA ARG A 105 -8.46 -0.58 3.11
C ARG A 105 -8.28 0.70 2.29
N TYR A 106 -7.45 0.66 1.26
CA TYR A 106 -7.24 1.77 0.33
C TYR A 106 -6.85 1.25 -1.05
N VAL A 107 -6.99 2.08 -2.09
CA VAL A 107 -6.52 1.75 -3.43
C VAL A 107 -5.11 2.30 -3.65
N SER A 108 -4.26 1.49 -4.27
CA SER A 108 -2.89 1.85 -4.59
C SER A 108 -2.83 3.06 -5.53
N ARG A 109 -1.79 3.89 -5.37
CA ARG A 109 -1.48 4.94 -6.34
C ARG A 109 -0.95 4.39 -7.68
N LEU A 110 -0.48 3.14 -7.71
CA LEU A 110 0.11 2.53 -8.90
C LEU A 110 -0.92 1.87 -9.84
N GLY A 111 -2.21 1.98 -9.54
CA GLY A 111 -3.31 1.40 -10.30
C GLY A 111 -4.44 0.96 -9.37
N ASP A 112 -5.49 0.34 -9.92
CA ASP A 112 -6.64 -0.14 -9.14
C ASP A 112 -6.33 -1.46 -8.39
N PHE A 113 -5.26 -1.44 -7.61
CA PHE A 113 -4.89 -2.51 -6.69
C PHE A 113 -5.38 -2.19 -5.30
N GLU A 114 -6.14 -3.10 -4.73
CA GLU A 114 -6.54 -3.00 -3.33
C GLU A 114 -5.35 -3.27 -2.41
N CYS A 115 -5.20 -2.42 -1.40
CA CYS A 115 -4.18 -2.51 -0.39
C CYS A 115 -4.81 -2.45 1.00
N TRP A 116 -4.24 -3.21 1.92
CA TRP A 116 -4.70 -3.31 3.30
C TRP A 116 -3.52 -2.99 4.22
N ALA A 117 -3.75 -2.13 5.22
CA ALA A 117 -2.84 -2.00 6.35
C ALA A 117 -3.53 -2.55 7.59
N ILE A 118 -2.89 -3.54 8.22
CA ILE A 118 -3.40 -4.20 9.41
C ILE A 118 -2.77 -3.55 10.62
N PHE A 119 -3.58 -3.19 11.61
CA PHE A 119 -3.12 -2.58 12.85
C PHE A 119 -2.55 -3.62 13.80
N ASP A 120 -1.55 -3.20 14.59
CA ASP A 120 -0.95 -4.04 15.60
C ASP A 120 -1.99 -4.49 16.64
N GLY A 121 -1.87 -5.73 17.12
CA GLY A 121 -2.86 -6.39 17.96
C GLY A 121 -4.05 -7.02 17.22
N THR A 122 -4.21 -6.78 15.91
CA THR A 122 -5.20 -7.50 15.10
C THR A 122 -4.76 -8.95 14.91
N PRO A 123 -5.57 -9.95 15.30
CA PRO A 123 -5.19 -11.34 15.16
C PRO A 123 -5.17 -11.74 13.68
N ILE A 124 -4.04 -12.30 13.26
CA ILE A 124 -3.82 -12.84 11.91
C ILE A 124 -3.28 -14.26 12.00
N GLU A 125 -3.72 -15.10 11.06
CA GLU A 125 -3.23 -16.46 10.91
C GLU A 125 -2.53 -16.59 9.56
N LEU A 126 -1.28 -17.07 9.57
CA LEU A 126 -0.57 -17.40 8.35
C LEU A 126 -1.23 -18.62 7.71
N ARG A 127 -1.71 -18.48 6.48
CA ARG A 127 -2.34 -19.54 5.70
C ARG A 127 -1.36 -20.24 4.80
N ALA A 128 -0.51 -19.47 4.11
CA ALA A 128 0.46 -20.02 3.19
C ALA A 128 1.69 -19.13 3.05
N THR A 129 2.78 -19.75 2.62
CA THR A 129 3.99 -19.04 2.19
C THR A 129 4.40 -19.62 0.84
N HIS A 130 4.60 -18.74 -0.12
CA HIS A 130 4.98 -19.08 -1.49
C HIS A 130 6.33 -18.45 -1.80
N ASP A 131 7.21 -19.25 -2.38
CA ASP A 131 8.38 -18.73 -3.06
C ASP A 131 7.95 -18.14 -4.41
N LEU A 132 8.65 -17.11 -4.86
CA LEU A 132 8.35 -16.45 -6.12
C LEU A 132 9.10 -17.14 -7.26
N GLN A 133 8.39 -17.50 -8.33
CA GLN A 133 8.95 -18.15 -9.51
C GLN A 133 8.70 -17.30 -10.76
N THR A 134 9.63 -17.35 -11.72
CA THR A 134 9.49 -16.66 -13.01
C THR A 134 8.31 -17.20 -13.84
N THR A 135 7.78 -18.37 -13.46
CA THR A 135 6.59 -19.00 -14.04
C THR A 135 5.28 -18.50 -13.46
N ASP A 136 5.30 -17.75 -12.36
CA ASP A 136 4.08 -17.29 -11.70
C ASP A 136 3.29 -16.34 -12.59
N ARG A 137 2.03 -16.70 -12.84
CA ARG A 137 1.13 -15.92 -13.71
C ARG A 137 0.94 -14.49 -13.18
N ALA A 138 0.75 -14.34 -11.87
CA ALA A 138 0.55 -13.04 -11.25
C ALA A 138 1.80 -12.15 -11.38
N LEU A 139 2.99 -12.71 -11.19
CA LEU A 139 4.25 -11.99 -11.40
C LEU A 139 4.38 -11.52 -12.85
N ARG A 140 4.17 -12.43 -13.82
CA ARG A 140 4.24 -12.09 -15.25
C ARG A 140 3.25 -10.98 -15.62
N ALA A 141 2.01 -11.05 -15.14
CA ALA A 141 1.00 -10.03 -15.41
C ALA A 141 1.41 -8.64 -14.88
N VAL A 142 2.03 -8.56 -13.70
CA VAL A 142 2.54 -7.30 -13.15
C VAL A 142 3.77 -6.81 -13.91
N LEU A 143 4.68 -7.71 -14.29
CA LEU A 143 5.83 -7.37 -15.13
C LEU A 143 5.38 -6.77 -16.47
N ASP A 144 4.43 -7.41 -17.15
CA ASP A 144 3.87 -6.92 -18.42
C ASP A 144 3.18 -5.56 -18.24
N LEU A 145 2.37 -5.40 -17.19
CA LEU A 145 1.65 -4.15 -16.90
C LEU A 145 2.58 -2.95 -16.73
N PHE A 146 3.72 -3.14 -16.07
CA PHE A 146 4.69 -2.09 -15.79
C PHE A 146 5.85 -2.04 -16.78
N GLY A 147 5.83 -2.88 -17.83
CA GLY A 147 6.90 -2.96 -18.82
C GLY A 147 8.24 -3.39 -18.21
N MET A 148 8.21 -4.29 -17.24
CA MET A 148 9.38 -4.78 -16.51
C MET A 148 9.79 -6.19 -16.92
N ALA A 149 11.06 -6.56 -16.69
CA ALA A 149 11.57 -7.91 -16.90
C ALA A 149 12.50 -8.38 -15.77
N ILE A 150 12.53 -9.69 -15.51
CA ILE A 150 13.52 -10.30 -14.60
C ILE A 150 14.85 -10.46 -15.34
N ARG A 151 15.96 -10.12 -14.68
CA ARG A 151 17.34 -10.28 -15.20
C ARG A 151 18.23 -11.10 -14.29
#